data_AF-A0A8T3T6R9-F1
#
_entry.id   AF-A0A8T3T6R9-F1
#
_cell.length_a   1.000
_cell.length_b   1.000
_cell.length_c   1.000
_cell.angle_alpha   90.00
_cell.angle_beta   90.00
_cell.angle_gamma   90.00
#
_symmetry.space_group_name_H-M   'P 1'
#
loop_
_entity.id
_entity.type
_entity.pdbx_description
1 polymer ?
#
loop_
_entity_poly.entity_id
_entity_poly.type
_entity_poly.pdbx_seq_one_letter_code
_entity_poly.pdbx_strand_id
1 'polypeptide(L)'
;SLNEPLAEAIALGHDVGHSPFGHTGEEALSPYFPNGGWHHAAQSVRTFEVLEDLNLAWEVRDGIRAHSWKIQPPPETQEAFCVRYADRIAYLTHDALDALRAGLLTEEDLPVAVRERFGEPGRRWIGEMITAIVDHSLVAGQVRMDDETLAVMHSLRDFMFERIYMGPVQQQHQREAIELIRRLMDHHLQHPDELPESFRASDTDLVTQVADYVAGMTDRFAVATHERLFGTPGIADPAL
;
A
#
# COMPACT_ATOMS: atom_id res chain seq x y z
N SER A 1 4.74 -26.32 -10.86
CA SER A 1 3.67 -25.36 -11.19
C SER A 1 3.28 -24.64 -9.92
N LEU A 2 2.85 -23.38 -10.02
CA LEU A 2 2.32 -22.60 -8.90
C LEU A 2 0.80 -22.68 -8.86
N ASN A 3 0.20 -22.36 -7.72
CA ASN A 3 -1.23 -22.31 -7.48
C ASN A 3 -1.77 -20.91 -7.80
N GLU A 4 -2.30 -20.75 -9.02
CA GLU A 4 -2.87 -19.49 -9.50
C GLU A 4 -4.00 -18.94 -8.60
N PRO A 5 -5.01 -19.73 -8.17
CA PRO A 5 -6.02 -19.26 -7.22
C PRO A 5 -5.46 -18.72 -5.90
N LEU A 6 -4.38 -19.33 -5.37
CA LEU A 6 -3.74 -18.82 -4.16
C LEU A 6 -3.07 -17.46 -4.41
N ALA A 7 -2.33 -17.32 -5.52
CA ALA A 7 -1.71 -16.05 -5.88
C ALA A 7 -2.77 -14.95 -6.12
N GLU A 8 -3.86 -15.26 -6.80
CA GLU A 8 -4.97 -14.33 -7.06
C GLU A 8 -5.65 -13.90 -5.76
N ALA A 9 -5.97 -14.84 -4.85
CA ALA A 9 -6.57 -14.51 -3.57
C ALA A 9 -5.69 -13.58 -2.73
N ILE A 10 -4.37 -13.81 -2.71
CA ILE A 10 -3.41 -12.92 -2.03
C ILE A 10 -3.40 -11.55 -2.71
N ALA A 11 -3.31 -11.50 -4.04
CA ALA A 11 -3.29 -10.26 -4.81
C ALA A 11 -4.57 -9.42 -4.64
N LEU A 12 -5.73 -10.03 -4.45
CA LEU A 12 -6.97 -9.29 -4.19
C LEU A 12 -7.05 -8.77 -2.75
N GLY A 13 -6.40 -9.44 -1.80
CA GLY A 13 -6.50 -9.10 -0.38
C GLY A 13 -5.39 -8.20 0.17
N HIS A 14 -4.25 -8.08 -0.51
CA HIS A 14 -3.03 -7.51 0.08
C HIS A 14 -3.14 -6.05 0.55
N ASP A 15 -3.96 -5.24 -0.13
CA ASP A 15 -4.06 -3.79 0.08
C ASP A 15 -5.39 -3.35 0.73
N VAL A 16 -6.27 -4.28 1.10
CA VAL A 16 -7.60 -3.97 1.64
C VAL A 16 -7.54 -3.21 2.98
N GLY A 17 -6.45 -3.35 3.72
CA GLY A 17 -6.20 -2.67 4.99
C GLY A 17 -5.58 -1.28 4.88
N HIS A 18 -5.44 -0.70 3.68
CA HIS A 18 -5.01 0.68 3.56
C HIS A 18 -6.05 1.64 4.14
N SER A 19 -5.60 2.51 5.03
CA SER A 19 -6.37 3.66 5.50
C SER A 19 -6.63 4.66 4.37
N PRO A 20 -7.58 5.61 4.54
CA PRO A 20 -7.73 6.71 3.61
C PRO A 20 -6.38 7.40 3.31
N PHE A 21 -6.20 7.84 2.06
CA PHE A 21 -4.97 8.45 1.55
C PHE A 21 -3.74 7.53 1.59
N GLY A 22 -3.96 6.20 1.65
CA GLY A 22 -2.92 5.18 1.52
C GLY A 22 -1.82 5.31 2.58
N HIS A 23 -0.56 5.38 2.15
CA HIS A 23 0.61 5.52 3.03
C HIS A 23 0.54 6.76 3.94
N THR A 24 -0.10 7.84 3.49
CA THR A 24 -0.26 9.05 4.30
C THR A 24 -1.16 8.79 5.51
N GLY A 25 -2.24 8.02 5.33
CA GLY A 25 -3.08 7.60 6.44
C GLY A 25 -2.35 6.64 7.38
N GLU A 26 -1.49 5.76 6.85
CA GLU A 26 -0.65 4.86 7.67
C GLU A 26 0.31 5.67 8.57
N GLU A 27 0.92 6.71 8.03
CA GLU A 27 1.74 7.67 8.80
C GLU A 27 0.90 8.43 9.84
N ALA A 28 -0.33 8.81 9.49
CA ALA A 28 -1.23 9.49 10.40
C ALA A 28 -1.61 8.63 11.62
N LEU A 29 -1.79 7.32 11.42
CA LEU A 29 -2.16 6.34 12.44
C LEU A 29 -0.97 5.84 13.29
N SER A 30 0.25 5.92 12.74
CA SER A 30 1.48 5.43 13.41
C SER A 30 1.67 5.92 14.86
N PRO A 31 1.39 7.19 15.24
CA PRO A 31 1.55 7.66 16.62
C PRO A 31 0.62 6.97 17.64
N TYR A 32 -0.51 6.41 17.21
CA TYR A 32 -1.46 5.70 18.08
C TYR A 32 -1.00 4.27 18.39
N PHE A 33 -0.07 3.73 17.60
CA PHE A 33 0.45 2.37 17.71
C PHE A 33 1.99 2.37 17.83
N PRO A 34 2.53 2.68 19.02
CA PRO A 34 3.97 2.79 19.23
C PRO A 34 4.71 1.49 18.91
N ASN A 35 6.00 1.61 18.61
CA ASN A 35 6.88 0.50 18.19
C ASN A 35 6.52 -0.13 16.82
N GLY A 36 5.89 0.64 15.94
CA GLY A 36 5.52 0.16 14.60
C GLY A 36 4.32 -0.78 14.61
N GLY A 37 3.38 -0.55 15.53
CA GLY A 37 2.22 -1.42 15.71
C GLY A 37 1.14 -1.27 14.64
N TRP A 38 1.26 -0.30 13.73
CA TRP A 38 0.35 -0.11 12.61
C TRP A 38 1.06 -0.33 11.26
N HIS A 39 0.45 -1.14 10.41
CA HIS A 39 0.88 -1.39 9.03
C HIS A 39 -0.30 -1.91 8.21
N HIS A 40 -0.52 -1.41 6.99
CA HIS A 40 -1.67 -1.80 6.15
C HIS A 40 -1.77 -3.33 5.92
N ALA A 41 -0.63 -4.02 5.74
CA ALA A 41 -0.62 -5.48 5.58
C ALA A 41 -1.17 -6.22 6.82
N ALA A 42 -0.85 -5.75 8.03
CA ALA A 42 -1.40 -6.32 9.25
C ALA A 42 -2.90 -6.00 9.37
N GLN A 43 -3.30 -4.78 9.00
CA GLN A 43 -4.70 -4.40 8.95
C GLN A 43 -5.49 -5.21 7.92
N SER A 44 -4.89 -5.54 6.77
CA SER A 44 -5.53 -6.36 5.73
C SER A 44 -5.84 -7.77 6.24
N VAL A 45 -4.91 -8.38 6.97
CA VAL A 45 -5.16 -9.65 7.66
C VAL A 45 -6.26 -9.49 8.70
N ARG A 46 -6.20 -8.44 9.52
CA ARG A 46 -7.21 -8.15 10.55
C ARG A 46 -8.61 -7.97 9.96
N THR A 47 -8.75 -7.30 8.81
CA THR A 47 -10.02 -7.15 8.11
C THR A 47 -10.63 -8.52 7.82
N PHE A 48 -9.86 -9.45 7.26
CA PHE A 48 -10.40 -10.76 6.89
C PHE A 48 -10.50 -11.77 8.04
N GLU A 49 -9.73 -11.59 9.11
CA GLU A 49 -9.72 -12.52 10.25
C GLU A 49 -10.65 -12.09 11.39
N VAL A 50 -10.87 -10.79 11.57
CA VAL A 50 -11.60 -10.26 12.73
C VAL A 50 -12.82 -9.46 12.32
N LEU A 51 -12.69 -8.55 11.35
CA LEU A 51 -13.78 -7.62 11.00
C LEU A 51 -14.86 -8.28 10.14
N GLU A 52 -14.44 -9.03 9.12
CA GLU A 52 -15.33 -9.73 8.18
C GLU A 52 -15.41 -11.24 8.44
N ASP A 53 -14.47 -11.80 9.23
CA ASP A 53 -14.37 -13.23 9.59
C ASP A 53 -14.60 -14.18 8.40
N LEU A 54 -13.80 -14.01 7.34
CA LEU A 54 -13.92 -14.81 6.11
C LEU A 54 -13.31 -16.21 6.23
N ASN A 55 -12.68 -16.53 7.37
CA ASN A 55 -12.02 -17.82 7.62
C ASN A 55 -11.08 -18.25 6.47
N LEU A 56 -10.24 -17.31 6.01
CA LEU A 56 -9.32 -17.54 4.90
C LEU A 56 -8.24 -18.58 5.26
N ALA A 57 -7.81 -19.33 4.24
CA ALA A 57 -6.68 -20.24 4.34
C ALA A 57 -5.44 -19.52 4.89
N TRP A 58 -4.62 -20.25 5.65
CA TRP A 58 -3.45 -19.68 6.30
C TRP A 58 -2.46 -19.10 5.27
N GLU A 59 -2.27 -19.77 4.14
CA GLU A 59 -1.38 -19.36 3.07
C GLU A 59 -1.79 -18.02 2.43
N VAL A 60 -3.10 -17.76 2.34
CA VAL A 60 -3.63 -16.48 1.85
C VAL A 60 -3.29 -15.37 2.85
N ARG A 61 -3.55 -15.62 4.14
CA ARG A 61 -3.26 -14.66 5.21
C ARG A 61 -1.76 -14.36 5.33
N ASP A 62 -0.92 -15.38 5.23
CA ASP A 62 0.54 -15.20 5.24
C ASP A 62 1.03 -14.39 4.03
N GLY A 63 0.48 -14.67 2.85
CA GLY A 63 0.77 -13.90 1.65
C GLY A 63 0.38 -12.43 1.80
N ILE A 64 -0.83 -12.14 2.30
CA ILE A 64 -1.31 -10.77 2.58
C ILE A 64 -0.42 -10.10 3.63
N ARG A 65 -0.11 -10.79 4.73
CA ARG A 65 0.72 -10.30 5.84
C ARG A 65 2.09 -9.82 5.37
N ALA A 66 2.71 -10.53 4.44
CA ALA A 66 4.13 -10.34 4.09
C ALA A 66 4.39 -10.02 2.61
N HIS A 67 3.38 -9.55 1.88
CA HIS A 67 3.55 -9.07 0.51
C HIS A 67 4.48 -7.84 0.43
N SER A 68 4.51 -7.00 1.47
CA SER A 68 5.38 -5.83 1.50
C SER A 68 6.85 -6.23 1.67
N TRP A 69 7.72 -5.60 0.88
CA TRP A 69 9.16 -5.89 0.90
C TRP A 69 9.86 -5.52 2.21
N LYS A 70 9.23 -4.67 3.02
CA LYS A 70 9.76 -4.21 4.32
C LYS A 70 9.54 -5.23 5.44
N ILE A 71 8.67 -6.22 5.23
CA ILE A 71 8.27 -7.18 6.26
C ILE A 71 9.24 -8.37 6.28
N GLN A 72 9.66 -8.72 7.49
CA GLN A 72 10.50 -9.87 7.81
C GLN A 72 9.84 -10.68 8.95
N PRO A 73 9.81 -12.03 8.86
CA PRO A 73 10.25 -12.84 7.72
C PRO A 73 9.36 -12.65 6.47
N PRO A 74 9.86 -12.97 5.26
CA PRO A 74 9.06 -13.00 4.04
C PRO A 74 7.94 -14.05 4.12
N PRO A 75 6.99 -14.08 3.16
CA PRO A 75 5.96 -15.11 3.15
C PRO A 75 6.56 -16.48 2.84
N GLU A 76 5.84 -17.55 3.17
CA GLU A 76 6.34 -18.92 2.99
C GLU A 76 6.10 -19.48 1.58
N THR A 77 5.03 -19.03 0.90
CA THR A 77 4.61 -19.61 -0.38
C THR A 77 5.24 -18.89 -1.58
N GLN A 78 5.49 -19.65 -2.65
CA GLN A 78 6.04 -19.10 -3.90
C GLN A 78 5.02 -18.20 -4.60
N GLU A 79 3.73 -18.50 -4.43
CA GLU A 79 2.60 -17.69 -4.86
C GLU A 79 2.61 -16.31 -4.21
N ALA A 80 2.88 -16.24 -2.91
CA ALA A 80 3.04 -14.95 -2.22
C ALA A 80 4.28 -14.18 -2.72
N PHE A 81 5.39 -14.86 -3.05
CA PHE A 81 6.52 -14.21 -3.71
C PHE A 81 6.15 -13.65 -5.09
N CYS A 82 5.32 -14.35 -5.87
CA CYS A 82 4.78 -13.80 -7.12
C CYS A 82 4.02 -12.49 -6.86
N VAL A 83 3.14 -12.45 -5.86
CA VAL A 83 2.42 -11.21 -5.51
C VAL A 83 3.37 -10.13 -5.02
N ARG A 84 4.36 -10.48 -4.19
CA ARG A 84 5.42 -9.56 -3.71
C ARG A 84 6.10 -8.84 -4.88
N TYR A 85 6.44 -9.57 -5.95
CA TYR A 85 7.02 -8.98 -7.15
C TYR A 85 5.98 -8.24 -8.00
N ALA A 86 4.77 -8.79 -8.15
CA ALA A 86 3.73 -8.19 -8.98
C ALA A 86 3.31 -6.82 -8.46
N ASP A 87 3.09 -6.67 -7.15
CA ASP A 87 2.83 -5.40 -6.48
C ASP A 87 3.95 -4.38 -6.79
N ARG A 88 5.21 -4.78 -6.55
CA ARG A 88 6.38 -3.95 -6.84
C ARG A 88 6.47 -3.48 -8.29
N ILE A 89 6.21 -4.37 -9.24
CA ILE A 89 6.24 -4.06 -10.68
C ILE A 89 5.08 -3.12 -11.03
N ALA A 90 3.87 -3.41 -10.53
CA ALA A 90 2.69 -2.64 -10.81
C ALA A 90 2.87 -1.19 -10.36
N TYR A 91 3.15 -0.93 -9.08
CA TYR A 91 3.26 0.45 -8.61
C TYR A 91 4.44 1.18 -9.30
N LEU A 92 5.62 0.54 -9.45
CA LEU A 92 6.77 1.23 -10.06
C LEU A 92 6.52 1.65 -11.50
N THR A 93 5.86 0.79 -12.27
CA THR A 93 5.59 1.06 -13.68
C THR A 93 4.42 2.03 -13.83
N HIS A 94 3.33 1.85 -13.08
CA HIS A 94 2.17 2.74 -13.16
C HIS A 94 2.50 4.14 -12.68
N ASP A 95 3.15 4.29 -11.52
CA ASP A 95 3.48 5.60 -10.95
C ASP A 95 4.44 6.38 -11.87
N ALA A 96 5.43 5.71 -12.46
CA ALA A 96 6.34 6.33 -13.42
C ALA A 96 5.59 6.80 -14.68
N LEU A 97 4.67 5.98 -15.20
CA LEU A 97 3.88 6.33 -16.39
C LEU A 97 2.89 7.45 -16.11
N ASP A 98 2.27 7.48 -14.93
CA ASP A 98 1.33 8.52 -14.55
C ASP A 98 2.05 9.84 -14.28
N ALA A 99 3.24 9.82 -13.68
CA ALA A 99 4.09 11.00 -13.54
C ALA A 99 4.51 11.59 -14.90
N LEU A 100 4.85 10.74 -15.88
CA LEU A 100 5.14 11.17 -17.26
C LEU A 100 3.89 11.77 -17.93
N ARG A 101 2.72 11.14 -17.79
CA ARG A 101 1.44 11.63 -18.36
C ARG A 101 1.01 12.97 -17.75
N ALA A 102 1.22 13.15 -16.45
CA ALA A 102 0.95 14.38 -15.74
C ALA A 102 1.98 15.49 -16.04
N GLY A 103 3.05 15.18 -16.78
CA GLY A 103 4.12 16.13 -17.09
C GLY A 103 4.99 16.49 -15.88
N LEU A 104 4.93 15.69 -14.81
CA LEU A 104 5.80 15.84 -13.64
C LEU A 104 7.23 15.37 -13.93
N LEU A 105 7.38 14.48 -14.91
CA LEU A 105 8.64 13.98 -15.43
C LEU A 105 8.63 13.98 -16.96
N THR A 106 9.82 13.98 -17.53
CA THR A 106 10.08 13.60 -18.91
C THR A 106 10.84 12.27 -18.95
N GLU A 107 10.85 11.60 -20.11
CA GLU A 107 11.61 10.35 -20.26
C GLU A 107 13.10 10.54 -19.98
N GLU A 108 13.65 11.73 -20.25
CA GLU A 108 15.05 12.05 -20.02
C GLU A 108 15.41 12.16 -18.54
N ASP A 109 14.42 12.46 -17.68
CA ASP A 109 14.61 12.53 -16.22
C ASP A 109 14.83 11.14 -15.61
N LEU A 110 14.35 10.08 -16.27
CA LEU A 110 14.45 8.72 -15.75
C LEU A 110 15.91 8.27 -15.65
N PRO A 111 16.26 7.48 -14.61
CA PRO A 111 17.61 6.97 -14.43
C PRO A 111 18.12 6.27 -15.69
N VAL A 112 19.37 6.54 -16.06
CA VAL A 112 20.00 5.96 -17.27
C VAL A 112 19.89 4.43 -17.26
N ALA A 113 20.17 3.80 -16.11
CA ALA A 113 20.08 2.35 -15.97
C ALA A 113 18.67 1.79 -16.26
N VAL A 114 17.62 2.54 -15.92
CA VAL A 114 16.23 2.16 -16.22
C VAL A 114 15.97 2.22 -17.73
N ARG A 115 16.40 3.30 -18.38
CA ARG A 115 16.28 3.46 -19.84
C ARG A 115 17.10 2.44 -20.62
N GLU A 116 18.29 2.10 -20.14
CA GLU A 116 19.15 1.09 -20.77
C GLU A 116 18.59 -0.33 -20.57
N ARG A 117 18.10 -0.67 -19.38
CA ARG A 117 17.60 -2.01 -19.07
C ARG A 117 16.22 -2.31 -19.64
N PHE A 118 15.29 -1.35 -19.55
CA PHE A 118 13.88 -1.56 -19.90
C PHE A 118 13.43 -0.82 -21.16
N GLY A 119 14.23 0.14 -21.66
CA GLY A 119 13.91 0.92 -22.85
C GLY A 119 12.85 2.00 -22.60
N GLU A 120 12.10 2.32 -23.66
CA GLU A 120 11.01 3.30 -23.62
C GLU A 120 9.95 2.95 -22.56
N PRO A 121 9.49 3.92 -21.75
CA PRO A 121 8.45 3.69 -20.76
C PRO A 121 7.17 3.13 -21.36
N GLY A 122 6.62 2.07 -20.74
CA GLY A 122 5.32 1.53 -21.12
C GLY A 122 5.17 0.05 -20.81
N ARG A 123 4.29 -0.63 -21.55
CA ARG A 123 4.01 -2.07 -21.37
C ARG A 123 5.25 -2.96 -21.41
N ARG A 124 6.31 -2.51 -22.10
CA ARG A 124 7.55 -3.27 -22.24
C ARG A 124 8.24 -3.47 -20.90
N TRP A 125 8.24 -2.48 -20.02
CA TRP A 125 8.87 -2.57 -18.70
C TRP A 125 8.31 -3.75 -17.89
N ILE A 126 6.98 -3.86 -17.83
CA ILE A 126 6.28 -4.96 -17.15
C ILE A 126 6.73 -6.31 -17.73
N GLY A 127 6.77 -6.42 -19.07
CA GLY A 127 7.20 -7.64 -19.75
C GLY A 127 8.66 -8.04 -19.44
N GLU A 128 9.58 -7.08 -19.43
CA GLU A 128 11.00 -7.32 -19.13
C GLU A 128 11.19 -7.74 -17.66
N MET A 129 10.51 -7.09 -16.72
CA MET A 129 10.57 -7.45 -15.29
C MET A 129 9.97 -8.83 -15.01
N ILE A 130 8.82 -9.16 -15.63
CA ILE A 130 8.21 -10.49 -15.52
C ILE A 130 9.12 -11.55 -16.14
N THR A 131 9.69 -11.29 -17.31
CA THR A 131 10.60 -12.23 -17.99
C THR A 131 11.83 -12.52 -17.12
N ALA A 132 12.43 -11.49 -16.51
CA ALA A 132 13.54 -11.66 -15.58
C ALA A 132 13.17 -12.56 -14.40
N ILE A 133 11.98 -12.41 -13.82
CA ILE A 133 11.51 -13.30 -12.75
C ILE A 133 11.37 -14.74 -13.27
N VAL A 134 10.66 -14.93 -14.38
CA VAL A 134 10.38 -16.27 -14.92
C VAL A 134 11.68 -17.00 -15.24
N ASP A 135 12.59 -16.38 -15.99
CA ASP A 135 13.84 -17.01 -16.42
C ASP A 135 14.72 -17.41 -15.23
N HIS A 136 14.87 -16.53 -14.24
CA HIS A 136 15.67 -16.83 -13.06
C HIS A 136 15.00 -17.80 -12.09
N SER A 137 13.66 -17.83 -12.07
CA SER A 137 12.90 -18.78 -11.26
C SER A 137 12.98 -20.21 -11.81
N LEU A 138 12.94 -20.36 -13.13
CA LEU A 138 13.08 -21.67 -13.80
C LEU A 138 14.44 -22.33 -13.52
N VAL A 139 15.50 -21.53 -13.42
CA VAL A 139 16.85 -22.03 -13.09
C VAL A 139 16.99 -22.35 -11.60
N ALA A 140 16.43 -21.50 -10.73
CA ALA A 140 16.64 -21.62 -9.28
C ALA A 140 15.67 -22.57 -8.57
N GLY A 141 14.54 -22.92 -9.20
CA GLY A 141 13.49 -23.73 -8.59
C GLY A 141 12.64 -23.00 -7.55
N GLN A 142 12.74 -21.66 -7.49
CA GLN A 142 11.97 -20.78 -6.61
C GLN A 142 11.81 -19.40 -7.26
N VAL A 143 10.73 -18.69 -6.94
CA VAL A 143 10.39 -17.37 -7.47
C VAL A 143 11.46 -16.37 -7.07
N ARG A 144 12.21 -15.88 -8.06
CA ARG A 144 13.25 -14.87 -7.88
C ARG A 144 13.57 -14.12 -9.16
N MET A 145 14.16 -12.95 -9.01
CA MET A 145 14.79 -12.14 -10.06
C MET A 145 16.31 -12.16 -9.90
N ASP A 146 17.06 -11.82 -10.95
CA ASP A 146 18.48 -11.50 -10.84
C ASP A 146 18.75 -10.18 -10.11
N ASP A 147 19.94 -10.10 -9.52
CA ASP A 147 20.39 -8.93 -8.75
C ASP A 147 20.52 -7.67 -9.63
N GLU A 148 20.86 -7.83 -10.92
CA GLU A 148 21.05 -6.70 -11.85
C GLU A 148 19.71 -6.01 -12.12
N THR A 149 18.70 -6.76 -12.55
CA THR A 149 17.36 -6.23 -12.81
C THR A 149 16.71 -5.70 -11.53
N LEU A 150 16.92 -6.38 -10.40
CA LEU A 150 16.42 -5.92 -9.10
C LEU A 150 17.06 -4.58 -8.68
N ALA A 151 18.36 -4.40 -8.90
CA ALA A 151 19.05 -3.15 -8.63
C ALA A 151 18.50 -1.99 -9.47
N VAL A 152 18.17 -2.24 -10.75
CA VAL A 152 17.52 -1.24 -11.61
C VAL A 152 16.13 -0.87 -11.08
N MET A 153 15.33 -1.85 -10.65
CA MET A 153 14.02 -1.58 -10.03
C MET A 153 14.15 -0.76 -8.73
N HIS A 154 15.17 -1.01 -7.92
CA HIS A 154 15.46 -0.21 -6.73
C HIS A 154 15.85 1.23 -7.10
N SER A 155 16.70 1.42 -8.12
CA SER A 155 17.05 2.75 -8.62
C SER A 155 15.82 3.52 -9.10
N LEU A 156 14.90 2.87 -9.83
CA LEU A 156 13.66 3.51 -10.26
C LEU A 156 12.80 3.92 -9.06
N ARG A 157 12.64 3.02 -8.07
CA ARG A 157 11.88 3.33 -6.85
C ARG A 157 12.44 4.55 -6.15
N ASP A 158 13.74 4.58 -5.91
CA ASP A 158 14.38 5.61 -5.11
C ASP A 158 14.27 6.96 -5.84
N PHE A 159 14.47 6.96 -7.16
CA PHE A 159 14.22 8.12 -8.01
C PHE A 159 12.78 8.62 -7.93
N MET A 160 11.79 7.73 -8.08
CA MET A 160 10.38 8.10 -8.02
C MET A 160 10.04 8.68 -6.64
N PHE A 161 10.52 8.04 -5.57
CA PHE A 161 10.35 8.50 -4.19
C PHE A 161 10.85 9.95 -4.01
N GLU A 162 12.09 10.22 -4.42
CA GLU A 162 12.72 11.53 -4.28
C GLU A 162 12.06 12.61 -5.15
N ARG A 163 11.64 12.27 -6.39
CA ARG A 163 11.15 13.26 -7.36
C ARG A 163 9.66 13.55 -7.26
N ILE A 164 8.85 12.54 -6.97
CA ILE A 164 7.38 12.66 -7.03
C ILE A 164 6.79 12.85 -5.63
N TYR A 165 7.22 12.06 -4.65
CA TYR A 165 6.54 12.03 -3.35
C TYR A 165 7.10 13.06 -2.36
N MET A 166 8.32 13.57 -2.57
CA MET A 166 8.93 14.57 -1.69
C MET A 166 8.72 16.04 -2.11
N GLY A 167 7.89 16.31 -3.13
CA GLY A 167 7.60 17.67 -3.60
C GLY A 167 6.90 18.56 -2.55
N PRO A 168 7.10 19.90 -2.57
CA PRO A 168 6.54 20.80 -1.56
C PRO A 168 5.00 20.87 -1.58
N VAL A 169 4.36 20.67 -2.74
CA VAL A 169 2.89 20.61 -2.87
C VAL A 169 2.37 19.32 -2.24
N GLN A 170 2.96 18.17 -2.59
CA GLN A 170 2.64 16.87 -2.00
C GLN A 170 2.80 16.89 -0.48
N GLN A 171 3.85 17.52 0.05
CA GLN A 171 4.03 17.67 1.50
C GLN A 171 2.91 18.46 2.17
N GLN A 172 2.33 19.47 1.50
CA GLN A 172 1.21 20.22 2.07
C GLN A 172 -0.05 19.36 2.13
N HIS A 173 -0.42 18.69 1.03
CA HIS A 173 -1.58 17.78 1.01
C HIS A 173 -1.39 16.62 2.00
N GLN A 174 -0.18 16.09 2.12
CA GLN A 174 0.16 15.05 3.10
C GLN A 174 -0.08 15.53 4.53
N ARG A 175 0.37 16.74 4.88
CA ARG A 175 0.13 17.32 6.22
C ARG A 175 -1.36 17.48 6.51
N GLU A 176 -2.13 17.94 5.53
CA GLU A 176 -3.58 18.10 5.67
C GLU A 176 -4.28 16.75 5.87
N ALA A 177 -3.89 15.72 5.12
CA ALA A 177 -4.44 14.36 5.24
C ALA A 177 -4.10 13.73 6.59
N ILE A 178 -2.86 13.92 7.07
CA ILE A 178 -2.45 13.47 8.40
C ILE A 178 -3.29 14.13 9.49
N GLU A 179 -3.46 15.45 9.43
CA GLU A 179 -4.25 16.19 10.40
C GLU A 179 -5.72 15.73 10.39
N LEU A 180 -6.29 15.54 9.19
CA LEU A 180 -7.66 15.07 9.03
C LEU A 180 -7.87 13.72 9.72
N ILE A 181 -7.01 12.74 9.45
CA ILE A 181 -7.12 11.39 10.04
C ILE A 181 -6.92 11.44 11.56
N ARG A 182 -5.96 12.22 12.05
CA ARG A 182 -5.74 12.39 13.50
C ARG A 182 -6.94 13.01 14.20
N ARG A 183 -7.57 14.02 13.59
CA ARG A 183 -8.80 14.62 14.15
C ARG A 183 -9.95 13.62 14.22
N LEU A 184 -10.11 12.76 13.21
CA LEU A 184 -11.09 11.69 13.25
C LEU A 184 -10.80 10.66 14.35
N MET A 185 -9.54 10.22 14.47
CA MET A 185 -9.09 9.34 15.55
C MET A 185 -9.38 9.95 16.92
N ASP A 186 -8.90 11.17 17.18
CA ASP A 186 -9.02 11.85 18.47
C ASP A 186 -10.48 12.10 18.86
N HIS A 187 -11.32 12.46 17.89
CA HIS A 187 -12.77 12.65 18.11
C HIS A 187 -13.42 11.34 18.53
N HIS A 188 -13.23 10.25 17.80
CA HIS A 188 -13.85 8.96 18.13
C HIS A 188 -13.27 8.32 19.40
N LEU A 189 -12.02 8.63 19.77
CA LEU A 189 -11.48 8.27 21.08
C LEU A 189 -12.18 9.02 22.24
N GLN A 190 -12.59 10.27 22.03
CA GLN A 190 -13.32 11.07 23.01
C GLN A 190 -14.83 10.78 23.03
N HIS A 191 -15.37 10.31 21.90
CA HIS A 191 -16.78 10.01 21.66
C HIS A 191 -16.97 8.57 21.17
N PRO A 192 -16.58 7.57 21.98
CA PRO A 192 -16.60 6.17 21.56
C PRO A 192 -18.01 5.71 21.19
N ASP A 193 -19.05 6.26 21.80
CA ASP A 193 -20.46 5.96 21.54
C ASP A 193 -20.92 6.31 20.11
N GLU A 194 -20.18 7.15 19.38
CA GLU A 194 -20.44 7.46 17.97
C GLU A 194 -19.92 6.40 17.00
N LEU A 195 -19.08 5.46 17.45
CA LEU A 195 -18.62 4.36 16.63
C LEU A 195 -19.80 3.43 16.27
N PRO A 196 -19.82 2.86 15.05
CA PRO A 196 -20.81 1.84 14.72
C PRO A 196 -20.70 0.63 15.67
N GLU A 197 -21.84 0.01 15.98
CA GLU A 197 -21.93 -1.12 16.92
C GLU A 197 -20.97 -2.26 16.54
N SER A 198 -20.79 -2.53 15.24
CA SER A 198 -19.88 -3.57 14.73
C SER A 198 -18.42 -3.38 15.16
N PHE A 199 -17.96 -2.14 15.29
CA PHE A 199 -16.60 -1.84 15.76
C PHE A 199 -16.54 -1.79 17.30
N ARG A 200 -17.60 -1.30 17.95
CA ARG A 200 -17.69 -1.22 19.42
C ARG A 200 -17.77 -2.57 20.11
N ALA A 201 -18.41 -3.54 19.46
CA ALA A 201 -18.62 -4.88 19.99
C ALA A 201 -17.36 -5.78 19.91
N SER A 202 -16.26 -5.28 19.34
CA SER A 202 -14.97 -5.98 19.29
C SER A 202 -14.35 -6.12 20.68
N ASP A 203 -13.71 -7.26 20.95
CA ASP A 203 -12.98 -7.54 22.20
C ASP A 203 -11.61 -6.81 22.30
N THR A 204 -11.28 -5.95 21.33
CA THR A 204 -10.03 -5.18 21.32
C THR A 204 -10.10 -3.90 22.13
N ASP A 205 -8.95 -3.31 22.42
CA ASP A 205 -8.89 -2.00 23.08
C ASP A 205 -9.52 -0.90 22.20
N LEU A 206 -9.93 0.20 22.84
CA LEU A 206 -10.64 1.30 22.17
C LEU A 206 -9.82 1.94 21.04
N VAL A 207 -8.48 2.04 21.17
CA VAL A 207 -7.64 2.63 20.11
C VAL A 207 -7.72 1.79 18.86
N THR A 208 -7.64 0.47 19.00
CA THR A 208 -7.81 -0.46 17.89
C THR A 208 -9.22 -0.38 17.27
N GLN A 209 -10.27 -0.31 18.08
CA GLN A 209 -11.65 -0.19 17.56
C GLN A 209 -11.84 1.09 16.73
N VAL A 210 -11.32 2.22 17.21
CA VAL A 210 -11.38 3.50 16.48
C VAL A 210 -10.54 3.42 15.21
N ALA A 211 -9.34 2.85 15.26
CA ALA A 211 -8.47 2.70 14.10
C ALA A 211 -9.10 1.81 13.03
N ASP A 212 -9.75 0.70 13.41
CA ASP A 212 -10.48 -0.16 12.47
C ASP A 212 -11.56 0.62 11.72
N TYR A 213 -12.33 1.47 12.44
CA TYR A 213 -13.36 2.28 11.83
C TYR A 213 -12.78 3.37 10.91
N VAL A 214 -11.74 4.09 11.36
CA VAL A 214 -11.12 5.18 10.59
C VAL A 214 -10.36 4.65 9.38
N ALA A 215 -9.62 3.55 9.52
CA ALA A 215 -8.92 2.91 8.42
C ALA A 215 -9.88 2.27 7.41
N GLY A 216 -11.06 1.82 7.84
CA GLY A 216 -12.10 1.29 6.95
C GLY A 216 -12.85 2.35 6.14
N MET A 217 -12.57 3.65 6.34
CA MET A 217 -13.17 4.71 5.54
C MET A 217 -12.57 4.76 4.13
N THR A 218 -13.38 5.20 3.15
CA THR A 218 -12.85 5.69 1.88
C THR A 218 -12.40 7.15 2.03
N ASP A 219 -11.48 7.63 1.18
CA ASP A 219 -11.03 9.04 1.18
C ASP A 219 -12.21 10.02 1.20
N ARG A 220 -13.18 9.80 0.32
CA ARG A 220 -14.39 10.63 0.23
C ARG A 220 -15.22 10.62 1.52
N PHE A 221 -15.34 9.46 2.15
CA PHE A 221 -16.10 9.33 3.40
C PHE A 221 -15.37 9.96 4.58
N ALA A 222 -14.04 9.80 4.66
CA ALA A 222 -13.21 10.44 5.68
C ALA A 222 -13.29 11.97 5.57
N VAL A 223 -13.19 12.52 4.36
CA VAL A 223 -13.34 13.95 4.10
C VAL A 223 -14.72 14.45 4.51
N ALA A 224 -15.79 13.81 4.03
CA ALA A 224 -17.16 14.22 4.36
C ALA A 224 -17.46 14.12 5.87
N THR A 225 -16.91 13.11 6.54
CA THR A 225 -17.05 12.93 7.99
C THR A 225 -16.31 14.04 8.75
N HIS A 226 -15.09 14.37 8.34
CA HIS A 226 -14.33 15.48 8.92
C HIS A 226 -15.05 16.82 8.72
N GLU A 227 -15.56 17.11 7.52
CA GLU A 227 -16.34 18.32 7.24
C GLU A 227 -17.58 18.42 8.15
N ARG A 228 -18.32 17.31 8.30
CA ARG A 228 -19.52 17.24 9.14
C ARG A 228 -19.21 17.48 10.62
N LEU A 229 -18.12 16.91 11.13
CA LEU A 229 -17.76 17.01 12.56
C LEU A 229 -17.13 18.36 12.91
N PHE A 230 -16.38 18.96 11.98
CA PHE A 230 -15.51 20.10 12.30
C PHE A 230 -15.78 21.38 11.49
N GLY A 231 -16.69 21.35 10.51
CA GLY A 231 -17.07 22.51 9.70
C GLY A 231 -15.95 23.13 8.87
N THR A 232 -14.83 22.43 8.69
CA THR A 232 -13.69 22.87 7.85
C THR A 232 -13.81 22.21 6.48
N PRO A 233 -13.79 22.95 5.35
CA PRO A 233 -13.81 22.35 4.02
C PRO A 233 -12.70 21.31 3.88
N GLY A 234 -13.04 20.16 3.30
CA GLY A 234 -12.16 19.05 3.06
C GLY A 234 -10.95 19.41 2.20
N ILE A 235 -9.91 18.58 2.31
CA ILE A 235 -8.72 18.63 1.46
C ILE A 235 -9.18 18.57 0.00
N ALA A 236 -8.69 19.47 -0.84
CA ALA A 236 -8.89 19.34 -2.29
C ALA A 236 -8.27 18.02 -2.75
N ASP A 237 -8.96 17.30 -3.63
CA ASP A 237 -8.58 15.97 -4.13
C ASP A 237 -7.05 15.86 -4.39
N PRO A 238 -6.30 15.02 -3.65
CA PRO A 238 -4.86 14.90 -3.84
C PRO A 238 -4.46 14.23 -5.15
N ALA A 239 -5.42 13.74 -5.95
CA ALA A 239 -5.20 13.13 -7.27
C ALA A 239 -5.09 14.13 -8.45
N LEU A 240 -4.87 15.42 -8.17
CA LEU A 240 -4.60 16.47 -9.18
C LEU A 240 -3.24 17.15 -8.95
#